data_AF-A0A3N2LTC4-F1
#
_entry.id   AF-A0A3N2LTC4-F1
#
_cell.length_a   1.000
_cell.length_b   1.000
_cell.length_c   1.000
_cell.angle_alpha   90.00
_cell.angle_beta   90.00
_cell.angle_gamma   90.00
#
_symmetry.space_group_name_H-M   'P 1'
#
loop_
_entity.id
_entity.type
_entity.pdbx_description
1 polymer ?
#
loop_
_entity_poly.entity_id
_entity_poly.type
_entity_poly.pdbx_seq_one_letter_code
_entity_poly.pdbx_strand_id
1 'polypeptide(L)'
;FIEQEVAWERPAVFIEFVPFKWHAIVPGVEYRAQPLINLHVVTDWAEQKGIGEFRLLDRIHELLAGLEGNTFMEFDIDSSATNHNHEDIVENIETYTCVGFRHLK
;
A
#
# COMPACT_ATOMS: atom_id res chain seq x y z
N PHE A 1 4.38 -2.73 33.19
CA PHE A 1 3.26 -3.27 32.42
C PHE A 1 3.41 -2.73 31.01
N ILE A 2 3.74 -3.58 30.04
CA ILE A 2 3.62 -3.22 28.63
C ILE A 2 2.12 -3.32 28.36
N GLU A 3 1.49 -2.23 27.94
CA GLU A 3 0.10 -2.28 27.47
C GLU A 3 0.03 -3.36 26.39
N GLN A 4 -0.74 -4.41 26.65
CA GLN A 4 -0.95 -5.45 25.66
C GLN A 4 -1.82 -4.81 24.57
N GLU A 5 -1.21 -4.53 23.42
CA GLU A 5 -1.92 -3.94 22.29
C GLU A 5 -3.12 -4.81 21.93
N VAL A 6 -4.30 -4.20 21.92
CA VAL A 6 -5.52 -4.87 21.46
C VAL A 6 -5.38 -5.08 19.96
N ALA A 7 -5.61 -6.32 19.50
CA ALA A 7 -5.56 -6.64 18.08
C ALA A 7 -6.58 -5.79 17.30
N TRP A 8 -6.18 -5.26 16.15
CA TRP A 8 -7.07 -4.53 15.25
C TRP A 8 -8.22 -5.43 14.75
N GLU A 9 -9.39 -4.83 14.57
CA GLU A 9 -10.51 -5.51 13.89
C GLU A 9 -10.11 -5.84 12.44
N ARG A 10 -10.45 -7.05 11.99
CA ARG A 10 -10.07 -7.57 10.67
C ARG A 10 -11.30 -7.68 9.75
N PRO A 11 -11.17 -7.40 8.43
CA PRO A 11 -9.93 -7.08 7.71
C PRO A 11 -9.36 -5.70 8.07
N ALA A 12 -8.04 -5.62 8.23
CA ALA A 12 -7.32 -4.37 8.48
C ALA A 12 -6.39 -4.06 7.30
N VAL A 13 -6.25 -2.77 6.95
CA VAL A 13 -5.33 -2.32 5.90
C VAL A 13 -4.39 -1.26 6.48
N PHE A 14 -3.08 -1.53 6.44
CA PHE A 14 -2.06 -0.57 6.83
C PHE A 14 -1.33 -0.03 5.60
N ILE A 15 -1.04 1.26 5.60
CA ILE A 15 -0.36 1.94 4.49
C ILE A 15 1.05 2.31 4.95
N GLU A 16 2.06 1.77 4.28
CA GLU A 16 3.47 2.11 4.49
C GLU A 16 4.01 2.86 3.27
N PHE A 17 4.65 4.00 3.51
CA PHE A 17 5.44 4.68 2.48
C PHE A 17 6.90 4.23 2.60
N VAL A 18 7.37 3.46 1.61
CA VAL A 18 8.76 3.02 1.56
C VAL A 18 9.67 4.25 1.42
N PRO A 19 10.81 4.34 2.12
CA PRO A 19 11.71 5.47 1.95
C PRO A 19 12.13 5.66 0.49
N PHE A 20 11.88 6.86 -0.05
CA PHE A 20 12.21 7.22 -1.43
C PHE A 20 12.95 8.55 -1.51
N LYS A 21 13.68 8.77 -2.61
CA LYS A 21 14.46 9.98 -2.85
C LYS A 21 13.75 10.92 -3.81
N TRP A 22 13.79 12.21 -3.49
CA TRP A 22 13.40 13.28 -4.40
C TRP A 22 14.57 13.67 -5.29
N HIS A 23 14.31 13.78 -6.58
CA HIS A 23 15.26 14.24 -7.58
C HIS A 23 14.85 15.64 -8.03
N ALA A 24 15.74 16.61 -7.87
CA ALA A 24 15.53 17.94 -8.40
C ALA A 24 15.56 17.88 -9.92
N ILE A 25 14.45 18.30 -10.56
CA ILE A 25 14.43 18.59 -11.99
C ILE A 25 14.97 20.01 -12.20
N VAL A 26 14.48 20.94 -11.39
CA VAL A 26 15.00 22.30 -11.25
C VAL A 26 15.20 22.58 -9.77
N PRO A 27 16.45 22.68 -9.27
CA PRO A 27 16.72 22.92 -7.87
C PRO A 27 15.99 24.17 -7.33
N GLY A 28 15.25 24.00 -6.24
CA GLY A 28 14.46 25.06 -5.61
C GLY A 28 13.09 25.29 -6.24
N VAL A 29 12.73 24.58 -7.32
CA VAL A 29 11.47 24.80 -8.05
C VAL A 29 10.70 23.50 -8.25
N GLU A 30 11.30 22.50 -8.89
CA GLU A 30 10.61 21.27 -9.29
C GLU A 30 11.40 20.03 -8.87
N TYR A 31 10.68 19.07 -8.28
CA TYR A 31 11.22 17.79 -7.85
C TYR A 31 10.29 16.66 -8.26
N ARG A 32 10.88 15.51 -8.60
CA ARG A 32 10.15 14.27 -8.90
C ARG A 32 10.65 13.11 -8.07
N ALA A 33 9.77 12.17 -7.81
CA ALA A 33 10.08 10.92 -7.15
C ALA A 33 9.18 9.81 -7.68
N GLN A 34 9.62 8.57 -7.51
CA GLN A 34 8.81 7.39 -7.76
C GLN A 34 8.73 6.59 -6.45
N PRO A 35 7.81 6.93 -5.54
CA PRO A 35 7.60 6.19 -4.31
C PRO A 35 7.08 4.77 -4.56
N LEU A 36 7.35 3.90 -3.59
CA LEU A 36 6.63 2.65 -3.40
C LEU A 36 5.76 2.78 -2.14
N ILE A 37 4.52 2.33 -2.22
CA ILE A 37 3.54 2.36 -1.15
C ILE A 37 3.06 0.94 -0.94
N ASN A 38 3.31 0.38 0.25
CA ASN A 38 2.86 -0.97 0.59
C ASN A 38 1.51 -0.89 1.30
N LEU A 39 0.55 -1.68 0.82
CA LEU A 39 -0.71 -1.92 1.49
C LEU A 39 -0.67 -3.29 2.14
N HIS A 40 -0.57 -3.31 3.47
CA HIS A 40 -0.61 -4.53 4.26
C HIS A 40 -2.07 -4.85 4.58
N VAL A 41 -2.64 -5.79 3.84
CA VAL A 41 -4.02 -6.27 3.99
C VAL A 41 -4.01 -7.52 4.86
N VAL A 42 -4.44 -7.35 6.11
CA VAL A 42 -4.45 -8.40 7.13
C VAL A 42 -5.86 -8.96 7.30
N THR A 43 -6.00 -10.27 7.11
CA THR A 43 -7.26 -11.00 7.14
C THR A 43 -7.18 -12.22 8.06
N ASP A 44 -8.34 -12.71 8.53
CA ASP A 44 -8.43 -14.01 9.20
C ASP A 44 -8.10 -15.14 8.23
N TRP A 45 -7.25 -16.09 8.65
CA TRP A 45 -7.07 -17.32 7.90
C TRP A 45 -8.33 -18.18 8.00
N ALA A 46 -9.12 -18.23 6.94
CA ALA A 46 -10.23 -19.16 6.83
C ALA A 46 -9.79 -20.38 6.01
N GLU A 47 -9.52 -21.51 6.68
CA GLU A 47 -9.09 -22.80 6.07
C GLU A 47 -9.93 -23.26 4.85
N GLN A 48 -11.10 -22.67 4.58
CA GLN A 48 -12.03 -23.08 3.51
C GLN A 48 -12.75 -21.94 2.75
N LYS A 49 -12.26 -20.69 2.72
CA LYS A 49 -12.93 -19.59 1.95
C LYS A 49 -11.99 -18.84 1.00
N GLY A 50 -11.28 -19.58 0.14
CA GLY A 50 -10.32 -19.07 -0.84
C GLY A 50 -10.84 -18.19 -2.00
N ILE A 51 -11.91 -17.41 -1.81
CA ILE A 51 -12.44 -16.46 -2.82
C ILE A 51 -12.69 -15.06 -2.23
N GLY A 52 -12.98 -14.94 -0.93
CA GLY A 52 -13.36 -13.64 -0.33
C GLY A 52 -12.21 -12.63 -0.25
N GLU A 53 -11.02 -13.10 0.11
CA GLU A 53 -9.81 -12.27 0.28
C GLU A 53 -9.30 -11.73 -1.07
N PHE A 54 -9.25 -12.58 -2.10
CA PHE A 54 -8.90 -12.14 -3.46
C PHE A 54 -9.85 -11.06 -3.97
N ARG A 55 -11.16 -11.17 -3.67
CA ARG A 55 -12.13 -10.13 -4.04
C ARG A 55 -11.90 -8.81 -3.30
N LEU A 56 -11.31 -8.82 -2.11
CA LEU A 56 -10.96 -7.59 -1.40
C LEU A 56 -9.76 -6.90 -2.08
N LEU A 57 -8.72 -7.66 -2.42
CA LEU A 57 -7.55 -7.13 -3.13
C LEU A 57 -7.94 -6.56 -4.50
N ASP A 58 -8.74 -7.31 -5.27
CA ASP A 58 -9.27 -6.84 -6.56
C ASP A 58 -10.05 -5.54 -6.39
N ARG A 59 -10.91 -5.44 -5.36
CA ARG A 59 -11.71 -4.25 -5.11
C ARG A 59 -10.88 -3.04 -4.68
N ILE A 60 -9.82 -3.27 -3.91
CA ILE A 60 -8.87 -2.21 -3.55
C ILE A 60 -8.17 -1.73 -4.82
N HIS A 61 -7.67 -2.65 -5.66
CA HIS A 61 -7.00 -2.31 -6.90
C HIS A 61 -7.91 -1.53 -7.85
N GLU A 62 -9.17 -1.95 -8.04
CA GLU A 62 -10.16 -1.23 -8.85
C GLU A 62 -10.34 0.25 -8.44
N LEU A 63 -10.17 0.56 -7.16
CA LEU A 63 -10.31 1.92 -6.63
C LEU A 63 -9.02 2.74 -6.71
N LEU A 64 -7.86 2.07 -6.73
CA LEU A 64 -6.55 2.71 -6.69
C LEU A 64 -5.90 2.84 -8.07
N ALA A 65 -6.18 1.91 -8.99
CA ALA A 65 -5.59 1.90 -10.32
C ALA A 65 -5.95 3.18 -11.08
N GLY A 66 -4.91 3.88 -11.54
CA GLY A 66 -5.04 5.15 -12.25
C GLY A 66 -5.43 6.34 -11.37
N LEU A 67 -5.40 6.21 -10.03
CA LEU A 67 -5.62 7.33 -9.13
C LEU A 67 -4.54 8.41 -9.37
N GLU A 68 -4.99 9.66 -9.42
CA GLU A 68 -4.11 10.82 -9.54
C GLU A 68 -4.57 11.94 -8.62
N GLY A 69 -3.68 12.90 -8.37
CA GLY A 69 -3.97 14.06 -7.54
C GLY A 69 -3.06 15.23 -7.88
N ASN A 70 -3.14 16.28 -7.07
CA ASN A 70 -2.39 17.53 -7.33
C ASN A 70 -0.87 17.38 -7.22
N THR A 71 -0.37 16.27 -6.67
CA THR A 71 1.06 16.05 -6.39
C THR A 71 1.55 14.67 -6.78
N PHE A 72 0.70 13.85 -7.42
CA PHE A 72 1.06 12.54 -7.91
C PHE A 72 0.17 12.12 -9.08
N MET A 73 0.66 11.20 -9.91
CA MET A 73 -0.08 10.61 -11.02
C MET A 73 0.37 9.17 -11.25
N GLU A 74 -0.33 8.46 -12.13
CA GLU A 74 0.03 7.08 -12.54
C GLU A 74 0.12 6.13 -11.34
N PHE A 75 -0.81 6.24 -10.38
CA PHE A 75 -0.85 5.30 -9.26
C PHE A 75 -1.30 3.92 -9.76
N ASP A 76 -0.43 2.93 -9.67
CA ASP A 76 -0.70 1.58 -10.17
C ASP A 76 0.07 0.52 -9.40
N ILE A 77 -0.34 -0.74 -9.58
CA ILE A 77 0.25 -1.90 -8.91
C ILE A 77 1.67 -2.18 -9.45
N ASP A 78 2.59 -2.43 -8.52
CA ASP A 78 3.98 -2.81 -8.81
C ASP A 78 4.19 -4.31 -8.56
N SER A 79 3.84 -4.78 -7.36
CA SER A 79 4.08 -6.16 -6.96
C SER A 79 3.19 -6.60 -5.79
N SER A 80 2.96 -7.91 -5.68
CA SER A 80 2.18 -8.52 -4.59
C SER A 80 3.03 -9.57 -3.88
N ALA A 81 2.96 -9.61 -2.55
CA ALA A 81 3.58 -10.64 -1.74
C ALA A 81 2.60 -11.13 -0.67
N THR A 82 2.67 -12.42 -0.32
CA THR A 82 1.86 -12.97 0.77
C THR A 82 2.75 -13.50 1.87
N ASN A 83 2.47 -13.07 3.09
CA ASN A 83 3.13 -13.53 4.30
C ASN A 83 2.15 -14.41 5.10
N HIS A 84 2.52 -15.69 5.22
CA HIS A 84 1.77 -16.73 5.92
C HIS A 84 2.47 -17.20 7.21
N ASN A 85 3.25 -16.34 7.85
CA ASN A 85 4.06 -16.72 9.02
C ASN A 85 3.24 -16.82 10.33
N HIS A 86 1.91 -16.77 10.26
CA HIS A 86 1.03 -16.79 11.43
C HIS A 86 -0.09 -17.81 11.22
N GLU A 87 -0.33 -18.65 12.23
CA GLU A 87 -1.30 -19.77 12.15
C GLU A 87 -2.76 -19.30 11.91
N ASP A 88 -3.10 -18.08 12.34
CA ASP A 88 -4.47 -17.57 12.36
C ASP A 88 -4.75 -16.41 11.37
N ILE A 89 -3.73 -15.83 10.73
CA ILE A 89 -3.86 -14.65 9.87
C ILE A 89 -3.11 -14.79 8.55
N VAL A 90 -3.62 -14.13 7.52
CA VAL A 90 -2.90 -13.90 6.26
C VAL A 90 -2.66 -12.41 6.11
N GLU A 91 -1.43 -12.06 5.79
CA GLU A 91 -1.04 -10.73 5.36
C GLU A 91 -0.70 -10.76 3.87
N ASN A 92 -1.45 -10.01 3.07
CA ASN A 92 -1.07 -9.69 1.70
C ASN A 92 -0.47 -8.29 1.67
N ILE A 93 0.68 -8.15 1.03
CA ILE A 93 1.39 -6.88 0.84
C ILE A 93 1.27 -6.54 -0.64
N GLU A 94 0.39 -5.59 -0.95
CA GLU A 94 0.23 -5.05 -2.30
C GLU A 94 1.06 -3.76 -2.41
N THR A 95 2.14 -3.81 -3.19
CA THR A 95 3.00 -2.66 -3.45
C THR A 95 2.46 -1.89 -4.65
N TYR A 96 2.24 -0.60 -4.46
CA TYR A 96 1.87 0.34 -5.52
C TYR A 96 3.00 1.33 -5.76
N THR A 97 3.07 1.85 -6.97
CA THR A 97 3.97 2.94 -7.34
C THR A 97 3.18 4.08 -7.95
N CYS A 98 3.76 5.28 -7.91
CA CYS A 98 3.23 6.43 -8.62
C CYS A 98 4.37 7.40 -8.98
N VAL A 99 4.07 8.40 -9.79
CA VAL A 99 4.98 9.51 -10.06
C VAL A 99 4.59 10.68 -9.16
N GLY A 100 5.39 10.93 -8.13
CA GLY A 100 5.23 12.07 -7.23
C GLY A 100 5.96 13.32 -7.73
N PHE A 101 5.35 14.49 -7.58
CA PHE A 101 5.95 15.76 -7.96
C PHE A 101 5.73 16.84 -6.90
N ARG A 102 6.71 17.72 -6.75
CA ARG A 102 6.64 18.92 -5.91
C ARG A 102 7.01 20.14 -6.72
N HIS A 103 6.18 21.17 -6.61
CA HIS A 103 6.45 22.49 -7.18
C HIS A 103 6.44 23.54 -6.06
N LEU A 104 7.56 24.23 -5.88
CA LEU A 104 7.69 25.32 -4.93
C LEU A 104 7.42 26.64 -5.67
N LYS A 105 6.56 27.48 -5.08
CA LYS A 105 6.28 28.84 -5.58
C LYS A 105 7.37 29.82 -5.17
#